data_AF-A0A8S2WGT2-F1
#
_entry.id   AF-A0A8S2WGT2-F1
#
_cell.length_a   1.000
_cell.length_b   1.000
_cell.length_c   1.000
_cell.angle_alpha   90.00
_cell.angle_beta   90.00
_cell.angle_gamma   90.00
#
_symmetry.space_group_name_H-M   'P 1'
#
loop_
_entity.id
_entity.type
_entity.pdbx_description
1 polymer ?
#
loop_
_entity_poly.entity_id
_entity_poly.type
_entity_poly.pdbx_seq_one_letter_code
_entity_poly.pdbx_strand_id
1 'polypeptide(L)'
;MDAFVSQPTPHCHAPQPDRVPAIQLKNEIKARAATTDESTSTIIHSVLRTYPLSAAGQLPKNESLMLMIRRQRTTETVDAD
;
A
#
# COMPACT_ATOMS: atom_id res chain seq x y z
N MET A 1 26.26 -14.04 29.06
CA MET A 1 25.31 -14.37 27.97
C MET A 1 25.35 -13.21 27.00
N ASP A 2 26.15 -13.33 25.95
CA ASP A 2 26.29 -12.28 24.93
C ASP A 2 25.06 -12.28 24.03
N ALA A 3 24.32 -11.17 24.06
CA ALA A 3 23.21 -10.94 23.16
C ALA A 3 23.77 -10.65 21.76
N PHE A 4 23.51 -11.55 20.81
CA PHE A 4 23.71 -11.27 19.38
C PHE A 4 22.69 -10.20 18.95
N VAL A 5 23.01 -8.93 19.16
CA VAL A 5 22.28 -7.81 18.56
C VAL A 5 23.00 -7.48 17.25
N SER A 6 22.78 -8.29 16.21
CA SER A 6 23.30 -7.97 14.88
C SER A 6 22.63 -6.68 14.39
N GLN A 7 23.41 -5.64 14.09
CA GLN A 7 22.89 -4.41 13.51
C GLN A 7 22.21 -4.70 12.16
N PRO A 8 21.06 -4.08 11.85
CA PRO A 8 20.44 -4.20 10.54
C PRO A 8 21.40 -3.72 9.45
N THR A 9 21.72 -4.59 8.49
CA THR A 9 22.51 -4.18 7.31
C THR A 9 21.64 -3.36 6.35
N PRO A 10 22.19 -2.33 5.68
CA PRO A 10 21.48 -1.49 4.71
C PRO A 10 21.24 -2.20 3.36
N HIS A 11 20.86 -3.47 3.41
CA HIS A 11 20.68 -4.30 2.24
C HIS A 11 19.27 -4.07 1.68
N CYS A 12 19.19 -3.36 0.54
CA CYS A 12 17.96 -3.09 -0.18
C CYS A 12 18.08 -3.63 -1.62
N HIS A 13 17.18 -4.53 -2.01
CA HIS A 13 17.05 -4.94 -3.41
C HIS A 13 16.00 -4.10 -4.11
N ALA A 14 16.28 -3.74 -5.37
CA ALA A 14 15.25 -3.20 -6.24
C ALA A 14 14.08 -4.20 -6.35
N PRO A 15 12.83 -3.74 -6.35
CA PRO A 15 11.70 -4.62 -6.57
C PRO A 15 11.76 -5.22 -7.98
N GLN A 16 11.19 -6.41 -8.13
CA GLN A 16 10.92 -6.96 -9.46
C GLN A 16 10.10 -5.95 -10.28
N PRO A 17 10.44 -5.70 -11.56
CA PRO A 17 9.77 -4.68 -12.38
C PRO A 17 8.24 -4.80 -12.36
N ASP A 18 7.72 -6.02 -12.44
CA ASP A 18 6.27 -6.29 -12.46
C ASP A 18 5.56 -5.91 -11.16
N ARG A 19 6.30 -5.78 -10.06
CA ARG A 19 5.77 -5.36 -8.75
C ARG A 19 5.72 -3.85 -8.60
N VAL A 20 6.45 -3.09 -9.42
CA VAL A 20 6.50 -1.63 -9.34
C VAL A 20 5.10 -1.02 -9.48
N PRO A 21 4.27 -1.41 -10.47
CA PRO A 21 2.91 -0.89 -10.58
C PRO A 21 2.03 -1.21 -9.37
N ALA A 22 2.16 -2.42 -8.81
CA ALA A 22 1.41 -2.82 -7.61
C ALA A 22 1.82 -2.01 -6.38
N ILE A 23 3.10 -1.66 -6.23
CA ILE A 23 3.61 -0.80 -5.17
C ILE A 23 3.08 0.63 -5.34
N GLN A 24 3.16 1.17 -6.54
CA GLN A 24 2.63 2.51 -6.86
C GLN A 24 1.13 2.61 -6.59
N LEU A 25 0.36 1.61 -7.04
CA LEU A 25 -1.08 1.52 -6.76
C LEU A 25 -1.39 1.54 -5.27
N LYS A 26 -0.65 0.76 -4.46
CA LYS A 26 -0.84 0.75 -3.00
C LYS A 26 -0.53 2.11 -2.38
N ASN A 27 0.53 2.77 -2.84
CA ASN A 27 0.92 4.09 -2.33
C ASN A 27 -0.12 5.16 -2.68
N GLU A 28 -0.66 5.14 -3.91
CA GLU A 28 -1.71 6.06 -4.32
C GLU A 28 -3.00 5.83 -3.51
N ILE A 29 -3.41 4.58 -3.32
CA ILE A 29 -4.58 4.24 -2.50
C ILE A 29 -4.40 4.75 -1.06
N LYS A 30 -3.22 4.56 -0.46
CA LYS A 30 -2.92 5.05 0.89
C LYS A 30 -2.96 6.58 0.95
N ALA A 31 -2.34 7.25 -0.01
CA ALA A 31 -2.33 8.71 -0.07
C ALA A 31 -3.75 9.26 -0.17
N ARG A 32 -4.58 8.75 -1.08
CA ARG A 32 -5.98 9.18 -1.19
C ARG A 32 -6.79 8.85 0.05
N ALA A 33 -6.61 7.67 0.63
CA ALA A 33 -7.33 7.28 1.84
C ALA A 33 -7.01 8.16 3.05
N ALA A 34 -5.80 8.74 3.10
CA ALA A 34 -5.34 9.69 4.11
C ALA A 34 -5.86 11.12 3.85
N THR A 35 -5.90 11.55 2.58
CA THR A 35 -6.19 12.96 2.26
C THR A 35 -7.62 13.24 1.82
N THR A 36 -8.45 12.21 1.59
CA THR A 36 -9.82 12.40 1.07
C THR A 36 -10.86 11.54 1.79
N ASP A 37 -12.08 12.07 1.86
CA ASP A 37 -13.28 11.38 2.35
C ASP A 37 -13.98 10.52 1.29
N GLU A 38 -13.32 10.25 0.16
CA GLU A 38 -13.89 9.44 -0.92
C GLU A 38 -14.34 8.06 -0.42
N SER A 39 -15.39 7.50 -1.01
CA SER A 39 -15.77 6.13 -0.67
C SER A 39 -14.66 5.14 -1.07
N THR A 40 -14.50 4.06 -0.31
CA THR A 40 -13.50 3.00 -0.59
C THR A 40 -13.59 2.48 -2.02
N SER A 41 -14.81 2.29 -2.53
CA SER A 41 -15.04 1.84 -3.91
C SER A 41 -14.59 2.88 -4.92
N THR A 42 -14.86 4.18 -4.69
CA THR A 42 -14.39 5.28 -5.56
C THR A 42 -12.87 5.27 -5.67
N ILE A 43 -12.16 5.19 -4.55
CA ILE A 43 -10.68 5.15 -4.51
C ILE A 43 -10.17 3.95 -5.32
N ILE A 44 -10.69 2.75 -5.04
CA ILE A 44 -10.26 1.52 -5.72
C ILE A 44 -10.53 1.60 -7.22
N HIS A 45 -11.74 1.99 -7.63
CA HIS A 45 -12.10 2.09 -9.05
C HIS A 45 -11.25 3.11 -9.80
N SER A 46 -10.97 4.26 -9.18
CA SER A 46 -10.18 5.31 -9.80
C SER A 46 -8.75 4.86 -10.05
N VAL A 47 -8.10 4.25 -9.06
CA VAL A 47 -6.69 3.84 -9.16
C VAL A 47 -6.53 2.60 -10.05
N LEU A 48 -7.49 1.65 -10.03
CA LEU A 48 -7.43 0.47 -10.88
C LEU A 48 -7.59 0.78 -12.37
N ARG A 49 -8.27 1.88 -12.72
CA ARG A 49 -8.54 2.26 -14.12
C ARG A 49 -7.25 2.42 -14.94
N THR A 50 -6.17 2.84 -14.31
CA THR A 50 -4.88 3.11 -14.94
C THR A 50 -3.85 1.99 -14.70
N TYR A 51 -4.27 0.86 -14.12
CA TYR A 51 -3.35 -0.22 -13.79
C TYR A 51 -2.90 -0.98 -15.05
N PRO A 52 -1.59 -1.18 -15.27
CA PRO A 52 -1.10 -1.79 -16.50
C PRO A 52 -1.42 -3.29 -16.57
N LEU A 53 -1.92 -3.72 -17.72
CA LEU A 53 -2.23 -5.13 -18.01
C LEU A 53 -1.02 -6.06 -17.83
N SER A 54 0.19 -5.59 -18.16
CA SER A 54 1.43 -6.35 -17.99
C SER A 54 1.73 -6.72 -16.54
N ALA A 55 1.18 -5.99 -15.58
CA ALA A 55 1.36 -6.24 -14.14
C ALA A 55 0.11 -6.86 -13.49
N ALA A 56 -0.88 -7.31 -14.26
CA ALA A 56 -2.14 -7.87 -13.74
C ALA A 56 -1.91 -9.02 -12.76
N GLY A 57 -0.88 -9.85 -12.97
CA GLY A 57 -0.52 -10.96 -12.07
C GLY A 57 -0.04 -10.50 -10.67
N GLN A 58 0.36 -9.24 -10.52
CA GLN A 58 0.78 -8.66 -9.23
C GLN A 58 -0.34 -7.86 -8.55
N LEU A 59 -1.55 -7.83 -9.14
CA LEU A 59 -2.65 -7.03 -8.62
C LEU A 59 -3.11 -7.56 -7.25
N PRO A 60 -3.13 -6.72 -6.20
CA PRO A 60 -3.67 -7.12 -4.91
C PRO A 60 -5.17 -7.42 -4.99
N LYS A 61 -5.63 -8.38 -4.18
CA LYS A 61 -7.08 -8.66 -4.05
C LYS A 61 -7.82 -7.44 -3.53
N ASN A 62 -9.04 -7.19 -4.04
CA ASN A 62 -9.88 -6.07 -3.62
C ASN A 62 -10.11 -6.04 -2.09
N GLU A 63 -10.32 -7.20 -1.45
CA GLU A 63 -10.47 -7.29 0.00
C GLU A 63 -9.25 -6.75 0.76
N SER A 64 -8.04 -7.07 0.30
CA SER A 64 -6.81 -6.53 0.87
C SER A 64 -6.73 -5.01 0.72
N LEU A 65 -7.19 -4.47 -0.41
CA LEU A 65 -7.23 -3.02 -0.66
C LEU A 65 -8.23 -2.32 0.27
N MET A 66 -9.44 -2.90 0.44
CA MET A 66 -10.46 -2.35 1.35
C MET A 66 -9.96 -2.32 2.79
N LEU A 67 -9.34 -3.41 3.26
CA LEU A 67 -8.75 -3.48 4.60
C LEU A 67 -7.63 -2.46 4.79
N MET A 68 -6.80 -2.24 3.77
CA MET A 68 -5.73 -1.24 3.81
C MET A 68 -6.29 0.19 3.92
N ILE A 69 -7.31 0.55 3.14
CA ILE A 69 -7.97 1.86 3.22
C ILE A 69 -8.56 2.08 4.62
N ARG A 70 -9.27 1.06 5.14
CA ARG A 70 -9.83 1.12 6.50
C ARG A 70 -8.76 1.38 7.55
N ARG A 71 -7.65 0.63 7.49
CA ARG A 71 -6.53 0.78 8.44
C ARG A 71 -5.92 2.18 8.37
N GLN A 72 -5.67 2.67 7.15
CA GLN A 72 -5.09 4.00 6.94
C GLN A 72 -5.95 5.09 7.61
N ARG A 73 -7.27 5.03 7.43
CA ARG A 73 -8.20 5.99 8.05
C ARG A 73 -8.27 5.90 9.57
N THR A 74 -8.15 4.68 10.12
CA THR A 74 -8.13 4.52 11.58
C THR A 74 -6.80 4.94 12.21
N THR A 75 -5.69 4.89 11.48
CA THR A 75 -4.38 5.28 12.01
C THR A 75 -4.34 6.78 12.34
N GLU A 76 -4.88 7.64 11.46
CA GLU A 76 -4.93 9.09 11.72
C GLU A 76 -5.83 9.46 12.91
N THR A 77 -6.84 8.65 13.22
CA THR A 77 -7.72 8.91 14.38
C THR A 77 -7.09 8.55 15.73
N VAL A 78 -6.03 7.72 15.76
CA VAL A 78 -5.44 7.22 17.01
C VAL A 78 -4.30 8.11 17.52
N ASP A 79 -3.63 8.85 16.64
CA ASP A 79 -2.55 9.79 17.02
C ASP A 79 -3.07 11.20 17.39
N ALA A 80 -4.38 11.42 17.41
CA ALA A 80 -5.02 12.71 17.67
C ALA A 80 -5.59 12.89 19.09
N ASP A 81 -5.25 11.98 20.02
CA ASP A 81 -5.74 11.96 21.43
C ASP A 81 -4.59 12.13 22.44
#